data_AF-A0A9X1LWT8-F1
#
_entry.id   AF-A0A9X1LWT8-F1
#
_cell.length_a   1.000
_cell.length_b   1.000
_cell.length_c   1.000
_cell.angle_alpha   90.00
_cell.angle_beta   90.00
_cell.angle_gamma   90.00
#
_symmetry.space_group_name_H-M   'P 1'
#
loop_
_entity.id
_entity.type
_entity.pdbx_description
1 polymer ?
#
loop_
_entity_poly.entity_id
_entity_poly.type
_entity_poly.pdbx_seq_one_letter_code
_entity_poly.pdbx_strand_id
1 'polypeptide(L)'
;EYWFKVRAVNANGASAYTASVFATPVGTTPTATPTPTTTPTPTPTSGPGTRVGTDHSVALYKTNPSAQVGKAKTITVDGVASEWTSDMIIAQGVANDDPRSFRGTHEGPVYDPYALYGSWDDTNLYLMWQFTNVTDVVDPAQNYPISDNGKPYQANIPQALAFDVNSRGGDGIVTADEKGVWGMRYDFANSEVDHLLMFSSKPNVGEPAVFALNASNEFDYAPANVTAFTKAGVSFAYGNGFVGSQLMGVKKNGYEGYTPADLTNPANFVDLLQQGHSKAQDTIYEMKIPLTALGINRSYLEANGIGVMLISTFGESAIGSLPYDPTTLDNATKPYTADSSTSAEKEDYDSFTAKFASLGK
;
A
#
# COMPACT_ATOMS: atom_id res chain seq x y z
N GLU A 1 9.44 37.94 -0.66
CA GLU A 1 10.50 38.78 -0.08
C GLU A 1 11.64 37.84 0.29
N TYR A 2 12.82 38.00 -0.32
CA TYR A 2 13.97 37.14 -0.05
C TYR A 2 14.99 37.93 0.75
N TRP A 3 15.59 37.30 1.77
CA TRP A 3 16.64 37.89 2.58
C TRP A 3 17.89 37.04 2.46
N PHE A 4 19.01 37.67 2.11
CA PHE A 4 20.33 37.02 2.11
C PHE A 4 21.23 37.79 3.09
N LYS A 5 22.02 37.06 3.89
CA LYS A 5 23.11 37.66 4.69
C LYS A 5 24.42 37.41 3.96
N VAL A 6 25.09 38.48 3.54
CA VAL A 6 26.44 38.39 2.96
C VAL A 6 27.46 38.52 4.10
N ARG A 7 28.38 37.55 4.20
CA ARG A 7 29.54 37.60 5.11
C ARG A 7 30.80 37.81 4.28
N ALA A 8 31.48 38.94 4.48
CA ALA A 8 32.84 39.13 3.98
C ALA A 8 33.83 38.83 5.12
N VAL A 9 34.87 38.07 4.82
CA VAL A 9 35.96 37.72 5.76
C VAL A 9 37.25 38.23 5.18
N ASN A 10 38.02 39.01 5.93
CA ASN A 10 39.36 39.42 5.49
C ASN A 10 40.38 38.30 5.72
N ALA A 11 41.59 38.46 5.18
CA ALA A 11 42.65 37.44 5.26
C ALA A 11 43.05 37.03 6.70
N ASN A 12 42.63 37.79 7.72
CA ASN A 12 42.90 37.53 9.14
C ASN A 12 41.69 36.93 9.89
N GLY A 13 40.61 36.55 9.19
CA GLY A 13 39.45 35.86 9.79
C GLY A 13 38.43 36.75 10.49
N ALA A 14 38.56 38.08 10.45
CA ALA A 14 37.60 38.99 11.06
C ALA A 14 36.43 39.30 10.09
N SER A 15 35.19 39.31 10.61
CA SER A 15 33.98 39.65 9.85
C SER A 15 33.23 40.82 10.47
N ALA A 16 32.70 41.73 9.64
CA ALA A 16 31.74 42.76 10.03
C ALA A 16 30.48 42.67 9.15
N TYR A 17 29.31 42.95 9.73
CA TYR A 17 28.02 42.93 9.03
C TYR A 17 27.61 44.35 8.67
N THR A 18 27.37 44.66 7.40
CA THR A 18 26.73 45.92 7.03
C THR A 18 25.76 45.76 5.86
N ALA A 19 24.58 46.36 6.06
CA ALA A 19 23.53 46.75 5.12
C ALA A 19 22.49 45.69 4.67
N SER A 20 21.22 46.07 4.88
CA SER A 20 20.05 45.51 4.21
C SER A 20 19.92 46.15 2.82
N VAL A 21 19.83 45.34 1.77
CA VAL A 21 19.61 45.82 0.40
C VAL A 21 18.22 45.38 -0.05
N PHE A 22 17.37 46.34 -0.41
CA PHE A 22 16.09 46.07 -1.05
C PHE A 22 16.31 45.93 -2.55
N ALA A 23 16.07 44.73 -3.09
CA ALA A 23 16.07 44.52 -4.54
C ALA A 23 14.64 44.58 -5.07
N THR A 24 14.32 45.61 -5.84
CA THR A 24 13.09 45.68 -6.64
C THR A 24 13.38 45.03 -7.99
N PRO A 25 12.70 43.93 -8.38
CA PRO A 25 12.85 43.39 -9.73
C PRO A 25 12.37 44.44 -10.74
N VAL A 26 13.22 44.82 -11.69
CA VAL A 26 12.79 45.56 -12.87
C VAL A 26 11.92 44.62 -13.68
N GLY A 27 10.68 45.03 -13.95
CA GLY A 27 9.68 44.24 -14.64
C GLY A 27 10.20 43.71 -15.97
N THR A 28 10.58 42.44 -15.99
CA THR A 28 10.61 41.64 -17.21
C THR A 28 9.27 40.93 -17.28
N THR A 29 8.49 41.20 -18.32
CA THR A 29 7.38 40.36 -18.74
C THR A 29 7.83 38.91 -18.63
N PRO A 30 7.09 38.01 -17.96
CA PRO A 30 7.51 36.63 -17.84
C PRO A 30 7.55 36.03 -19.25
N THR A 31 8.76 35.89 -19.80
CA THR A 31 8.99 34.93 -20.87
C THR A 31 8.64 33.59 -20.25
N ALA A 32 7.60 32.94 -20.77
CA ALA A 32 7.22 31.61 -20.34
C ALA A 32 8.49 30.75 -20.31
N THR A 33 8.90 30.35 -19.12
CA THR A 33 9.91 29.30 -19.00
C THR A 33 9.27 28.10 -19.68
N PRO A 34 9.86 27.54 -20.76
CA PRO A 34 9.32 26.34 -21.35
C PRO A 34 9.25 25.33 -20.22
N THR A 35 8.04 24.86 -19.89
CA THR A 35 7.84 23.68 -19.06
C THR A 35 8.81 22.64 -19.61
N PRO A 36 9.76 22.12 -18.82
CA PRO A 36 10.60 21.03 -19.29
C PRO A 36 9.63 19.96 -19.77
N THR A 37 9.60 19.77 -21.09
CA THR A 37 8.83 18.69 -21.68
C THR A 37 9.48 17.46 -21.10
N THR A 38 8.77 16.77 -20.20
CA THR A 38 9.21 15.47 -19.72
C THR A 38 9.42 14.65 -20.98
N THR A 39 10.68 14.37 -21.29
CA THR A 39 10.97 13.38 -22.32
C THR A 39 10.26 12.13 -21.82
N PRO A 40 9.28 11.58 -22.58
CA PRO A 40 8.55 10.41 -22.12
C PRO A 40 9.59 9.36 -21.76
N THR A 41 9.55 8.90 -20.51
CA THR A 41 10.38 7.77 -20.10
C THR A 41 10.06 6.65 -21.09
N PRO A 42 11.07 6.12 -21.82
CA PRO A 42 10.81 5.06 -22.78
C PRO A 42 10.19 3.89 -22.02
N THR A 43 9.13 3.32 -22.58
CA THR A 43 8.52 2.11 -22.04
C THR A 43 9.60 1.03 -21.91
N PRO A 44 9.68 0.29 -20.78
CA PRO A 44 10.64 -0.79 -20.61
C PRO A 44 10.59 -1.76 -21.79
N THR A 45 11.76 -2.22 -22.23
CA THR A 45 11.87 -3.14 -23.37
C THR A 45 11.58 -4.60 -23.00
N SER A 46 11.58 -4.93 -21.70
CA SER A 46 11.27 -6.26 -21.19
C SER A 46 10.31 -6.17 -20.00
N GLY A 47 9.31 -7.05 -20.02
CA GLY A 47 8.38 -7.30 -18.92
C GLY A 47 9.07 -7.65 -17.60
N PRO A 48 8.28 -7.78 -16.51
CA PRO A 48 8.77 -8.46 -15.32
C PRO A 48 9.24 -9.85 -15.74
N GLY A 49 10.35 -10.31 -15.16
CA GLY A 49 10.88 -11.64 -15.43
C GLY A 49 9.92 -12.75 -15.00
N THR A 50 10.41 -13.99 -14.92
CA THR A 50 9.64 -15.01 -14.22
C THR A 50 9.62 -14.66 -12.74
N ARG A 51 8.43 -14.42 -12.18
CA ARG A 51 8.25 -14.16 -10.75
C ARG A 51 8.85 -15.28 -9.90
N VAL A 52 9.72 -14.94 -8.96
CA VAL A 52 10.46 -15.89 -8.11
C VAL A 52 9.89 -16.01 -6.69
N GLY A 53 8.96 -15.14 -6.29
CA GLY A 53 8.27 -15.25 -5.01
C GLY A 53 7.49 -16.56 -4.84
N THR A 54 7.20 -16.91 -3.59
CA THR A 54 6.47 -18.12 -3.19
C THR A 54 4.97 -17.90 -3.24
N ASP A 55 4.22 -18.80 -3.86
CA ASP A 55 2.76 -18.78 -3.77
C ASP A 55 2.32 -19.38 -2.42
N HIS A 56 1.90 -18.51 -1.49
CA HIS A 56 1.42 -18.89 -0.16
C HIS A 56 -0.08 -19.19 -0.13
N SER A 57 -0.69 -19.52 -1.26
CA SER A 57 -2.08 -19.98 -1.32
C SER A 57 -2.30 -21.19 -0.41
N VAL A 58 -2.98 -20.98 0.71
CA VAL A 58 -3.32 -21.99 1.72
C VAL A 58 -4.78 -21.82 2.13
N ALA A 59 -5.47 -22.91 2.45
CA ALA A 59 -6.89 -22.90 2.80
C ALA A 59 -7.73 -22.03 1.83
N LEU A 60 -8.22 -20.87 2.26
CA LEU A 60 -9.01 -19.94 1.44
C LEU A 60 -8.20 -18.77 0.85
N TYR A 61 -6.95 -18.56 1.25
CA TYR A 61 -6.03 -17.63 0.60
C TYR A 61 -5.74 -18.06 -0.83
N LYS A 62 -5.77 -17.12 -1.78
CA LYS A 62 -5.47 -17.39 -3.18
C LYS A 62 -4.72 -16.23 -3.84
N THR A 63 -3.64 -16.55 -4.54
CA THR A 63 -3.00 -15.66 -5.51
C THR A 63 -3.59 -15.94 -6.90
N ASN A 64 -4.07 -14.91 -7.60
CA ASN A 64 -4.73 -15.02 -8.91
C ASN A 64 -5.79 -16.13 -8.97
N PRO A 65 -6.84 -16.08 -8.12
CA PRO A 65 -7.85 -17.13 -8.04
C PRO A 65 -8.48 -17.41 -9.41
N SER A 66 -8.63 -18.67 -9.77
CA SER A 66 -9.13 -19.08 -11.10
C SER A 66 -8.32 -18.51 -12.28
N ALA A 67 -7.01 -18.28 -12.09
CA ALA A 67 -6.11 -17.65 -13.06
C ALA A 67 -6.55 -16.24 -13.50
N GLN A 68 -7.30 -15.54 -12.66
CA GLN A 68 -7.73 -14.16 -12.91
C GLN A 68 -6.54 -13.21 -12.79
N VAL A 69 -6.44 -12.27 -13.73
CA VAL A 69 -5.38 -11.25 -13.77
C VAL A 69 -5.98 -9.84 -13.88
N GLY A 70 -7.20 -9.67 -13.38
CA GLY A 70 -8.01 -8.47 -13.56
C GLY A 70 -8.70 -8.41 -14.93
N LYS A 71 -9.24 -7.24 -15.28
CA LYS A 71 -9.93 -7.02 -16.56
C LYS A 71 -9.62 -5.69 -17.24
N ALA A 72 -9.71 -5.68 -18.56
CA ALA A 72 -9.82 -4.43 -19.31
C ALA A 72 -11.22 -3.79 -19.10
N LYS A 73 -11.30 -2.81 -18.21
CA LYS A 73 -12.50 -2.02 -17.91
C LYS A 73 -12.09 -0.70 -17.24
N THR A 74 -12.66 0.42 -17.70
CA THR A 74 -12.56 1.71 -16.99
C THR A 74 -13.43 1.66 -15.73
N ILE A 75 -12.88 2.11 -14.60
CA ILE A 75 -13.58 2.22 -13.32
C ILE A 75 -13.69 3.69 -12.91
N THR A 76 -14.85 4.07 -12.39
CA THR A 76 -15.02 5.34 -11.67
C THR A 76 -14.44 5.18 -10.27
N VAL A 77 -13.44 6.00 -9.92
CA VAL A 77 -12.87 6.01 -8.56
C VAL A 77 -13.65 7.01 -7.72
N ASP A 78 -14.64 6.51 -6.98
CA ASP A 78 -15.57 7.30 -6.16
C ASP A 78 -15.86 6.71 -4.77
N GLY A 79 -15.22 5.57 -4.43
CA GLY A 79 -15.42 4.86 -3.17
C GLY A 79 -16.62 3.93 -3.18
N VAL A 80 -17.26 3.72 -4.34
CA VAL A 80 -18.45 2.87 -4.50
C VAL A 80 -18.14 1.71 -5.42
N ALA A 81 -17.90 0.54 -4.83
CA ALA A 81 -17.43 -0.61 -5.61
C ALA A 81 -18.50 -1.36 -6.43
N SER A 82 -19.52 -0.65 -6.93
CA SER A 82 -20.60 -1.22 -7.77
C SER A 82 -20.09 -1.75 -9.12
N GLU A 83 -18.94 -1.26 -9.58
CA GLU A 83 -18.35 -1.65 -10.86
C GLU A 83 -17.43 -2.87 -10.77
N TRP A 84 -17.05 -3.29 -9.56
CA TRP A 84 -16.11 -4.38 -9.34
C TRP A 84 -16.83 -5.72 -9.23
N THR A 85 -16.31 -6.71 -9.94
CA THR A 85 -16.87 -8.06 -9.97
C THR A 85 -15.84 -9.08 -9.49
N SER A 86 -16.30 -10.23 -9.03
CA SER A 86 -15.44 -11.28 -8.45
C SER A 86 -14.40 -11.85 -9.42
N ASP A 87 -14.58 -11.64 -10.72
CA ASP A 87 -13.62 -12.04 -11.75
C ASP A 87 -12.51 -11.01 -12.04
N MET A 88 -12.49 -9.91 -11.28
CA MET A 88 -11.40 -8.94 -11.26
C MET A 88 -10.45 -9.17 -10.07
N ILE A 89 -10.70 -10.17 -9.22
CA ILE A 89 -9.86 -10.46 -8.05
C ILE A 89 -8.51 -11.00 -8.53
N ILE A 90 -7.42 -10.38 -8.08
CA ILE A 90 -6.05 -10.84 -8.35
C ILE A 90 -5.39 -11.42 -7.10
N ALA A 91 -5.90 -11.12 -5.90
CA ALA A 91 -5.51 -11.79 -4.67
C ALA A 91 -6.68 -11.83 -3.67
N GLN A 92 -6.81 -12.96 -2.97
CA GLN A 92 -7.83 -13.23 -1.97
C GLN A 92 -7.16 -13.55 -0.63
N GLY A 93 -7.43 -12.72 0.37
CA GLY A 93 -7.18 -12.95 1.78
C GLY A 93 -8.39 -13.63 2.44
N VAL A 94 -8.45 -13.57 3.76
CA VAL A 94 -9.60 -14.04 4.53
C VAL A 94 -9.91 -13.04 5.63
N ALA A 95 -11.11 -13.06 6.19
CA ALA A 95 -11.46 -12.10 7.24
C ALA A 95 -10.97 -12.58 8.61
N ASN A 96 -10.68 -11.61 9.49
CA ASN A 96 -10.18 -11.82 10.85
C ASN A 96 -8.77 -12.44 10.87
N ASP A 97 -7.92 -12.09 9.90
CA ASP A 97 -6.52 -12.51 9.88
C ASP A 97 -5.56 -11.40 10.27
N ASP A 98 -6.05 -10.20 10.58
CA ASP A 98 -5.24 -9.12 11.15
C ASP A 98 -4.66 -9.48 12.55
N PRO A 99 -3.38 -9.15 12.83
CA PRO A 99 -2.65 -9.50 14.05
C PRO A 99 -3.35 -9.20 15.38
N ARG A 100 -4.14 -8.13 15.44
CA ARG A 100 -4.88 -7.74 16.64
C ARG A 100 -5.88 -8.84 17.05
N SER A 101 -6.44 -9.58 16.09
CA SER A 101 -7.42 -10.63 16.35
C SER A 101 -6.86 -11.82 17.14
N PHE A 102 -5.54 -12.06 17.15
CA PHE A 102 -4.91 -13.17 17.89
C PHE A 102 -4.54 -12.85 19.34
N ARG A 103 -4.64 -11.58 19.77
CA ARG A 103 -4.33 -11.18 21.16
C ARG A 103 -5.43 -10.39 21.83
N GLY A 104 -6.08 -9.49 21.09
CA GLY A 104 -7.19 -8.71 21.61
C GLY A 104 -7.71 -7.70 20.58
N THR A 105 -8.98 -7.83 20.21
CA THR A 105 -9.67 -7.08 19.14
C THR A 105 -9.98 -5.62 19.47
N HIS A 106 -9.49 -5.09 20.59
CA HIS A 106 -9.92 -3.82 21.20
C HIS A 106 -9.41 -2.54 20.52
N GLU A 107 -8.34 -2.62 19.71
CA GLU A 107 -7.73 -1.45 19.06
C GLU A 107 -8.28 -1.19 17.65
N GLY A 108 -8.03 0.01 17.14
CA GLY A 108 -8.31 0.40 15.76
C GLY A 108 -7.48 1.61 15.33
N PRO A 109 -7.51 2.01 14.05
CA PRO A 109 -8.35 1.44 12.98
C PRO A 109 -8.02 -0.01 12.59
N VAL A 110 -8.97 -0.70 11.97
CA VAL A 110 -8.82 -2.11 11.59
C VAL A 110 -8.37 -2.22 10.14
N TYR A 111 -7.18 -2.79 9.92
CA TYR A 111 -6.62 -3.05 8.59
C TYR A 111 -6.47 -4.57 8.39
N ASP A 112 -7.52 -5.21 7.90
CA ASP A 112 -7.63 -6.66 7.65
C ASP A 112 -7.86 -6.87 6.14
N PRO A 113 -6.79 -7.03 5.33
CA PRO A 113 -6.90 -7.09 3.88
C PRO A 113 -7.66 -8.33 3.38
N TYR A 114 -8.84 -8.15 2.80
CA TYR A 114 -9.66 -9.29 2.38
C TYR A 114 -9.52 -9.68 0.91
N ALA A 115 -9.53 -8.71 0.00
CA ALA A 115 -9.41 -8.99 -1.44
C ALA A 115 -8.84 -7.80 -2.18
N LEU A 116 -8.01 -8.07 -3.20
CA LEU A 116 -7.40 -7.10 -4.09
C LEU A 116 -7.88 -7.38 -5.52
N TYR A 117 -8.33 -6.33 -6.18
CA TYR A 117 -8.91 -6.36 -7.51
C TYR A 117 -8.08 -5.52 -8.47
N GLY A 118 -8.03 -5.94 -9.73
CA GLY A 118 -7.33 -5.25 -10.81
C GLY A 118 -8.21 -4.98 -12.01
N SER A 119 -8.12 -3.77 -12.56
CA SER A 119 -8.74 -3.41 -13.83
C SER A 119 -7.88 -2.40 -14.58
N TRP A 120 -8.01 -2.27 -15.90
CA TRP A 120 -7.26 -1.27 -16.68
C TRP A 120 -8.04 -0.74 -17.88
N ASP A 121 -7.65 0.43 -18.37
CA ASP A 121 -8.07 0.97 -19.66
C ASP A 121 -6.87 1.40 -20.51
N ASP A 122 -7.10 2.25 -21.52
CA ASP A 122 -6.04 2.72 -22.43
C ASP A 122 -4.95 3.54 -21.73
N THR A 123 -5.27 4.15 -20.59
CA THR A 123 -4.41 5.15 -19.94
C THR A 123 -4.16 4.89 -18.46
N ASN A 124 -5.03 4.14 -17.79
CA ASN A 124 -4.97 3.93 -16.34
C ASN A 124 -5.04 2.46 -15.97
N LEU A 125 -4.31 2.14 -14.91
CA LEU A 125 -4.56 1.02 -14.04
C LEU A 125 -5.54 1.44 -12.93
N TYR A 126 -6.41 0.52 -12.53
CA TYR A 126 -7.33 0.65 -11.41
C TYR A 126 -7.11 -0.50 -10.45
N LEU A 127 -6.99 -0.19 -9.17
CA LEU A 127 -6.98 -1.17 -8.09
C LEU A 127 -8.11 -0.90 -7.13
N MET A 128 -8.69 -1.95 -6.57
CA MET A 128 -9.60 -1.85 -5.43
C MET A 128 -9.21 -2.89 -4.38
N TRP A 129 -9.29 -2.52 -3.12
CA TRP A 129 -9.15 -3.49 -2.03
C TRP A 129 -10.15 -3.23 -0.92
N GLN A 130 -10.38 -4.27 -0.13
CA GLN A 130 -11.32 -4.27 0.97
C GLN A 130 -10.57 -4.53 2.27
N PHE A 131 -10.78 -3.69 3.27
CA PHE A 131 -10.47 -4.00 4.65
C PHE A 131 -11.74 -4.46 5.37
N THR A 132 -11.71 -5.64 5.96
CA THR A 132 -12.87 -6.22 6.65
C THR A 132 -12.80 -5.97 8.15
N ASN A 133 -13.89 -5.57 8.79
CA ASN A 133 -13.90 -5.33 10.24
C ASN A 133 -14.99 -6.15 10.90
N VAL A 134 -14.66 -7.41 11.16
CA VAL A 134 -15.63 -8.39 11.68
C VAL A 134 -15.73 -8.39 13.20
N THR A 135 -15.19 -7.36 13.85
CA THR A 135 -15.20 -7.22 15.32
C THR A 135 -16.62 -7.26 15.89
N ASP A 136 -17.61 -6.76 15.14
CA ASP A 136 -19.04 -6.81 15.50
C ASP A 136 -19.60 -8.22 15.70
N VAL A 137 -18.97 -9.25 15.14
CA VAL A 137 -19.39 -10.66 15.31
C VAL A 137 -18.37 -11.54 16.03
N VAL A 138 -17.08 -11.17 16.06
CA VAL A 138 -16.04 -11.93 16.77
C VAL A 138 -15.79 -11.44 18.20
N ASP A 139 -16.05 -10.17 18.49
CA ASP A 139 -16.01 -9.60 19.83
C ASP A 139 -16.92 -8.35 19.95
N PRO A 140 -18.26 -8.55 20.01
CA PRO A 140 -19.24 -7.45 19.96
C PRO A 140 -19.15 -6.48 21.15
N ALA A 141 -18.37 -6.78 22.18
CA ALA A 141 -18.16 -5.89 23.31
C ALA A 141 -17.18 -4.74 23.00
N GLN A 142 -16.41 -4.84 21.90
CA GLN A 142 -15.36 -3.86 21.56
C GLN A 142 -15.93 -2.64 20.82
N ASN A 143 -16.40 -1.65 21.57
CA ASN A 143 -17.05 -0.48 20.97
C ASN A 143 -16.11 0.42 20.14
N TYR A 144 -14.81 0.50 20.47
CA TYR A 144 -13.87 1.36 19.75
C TYR A 144 -13.67 0.95 18.28
N PRO A 145 -13.24 -0.29 17.96
CA PRO A 145 -13.08 -0.75 16.58
C PRO A 145 -14.41 -0.83 15.82
N ILE A 146 -15.55 -1.05 16.50
CA ILE A 146 -16.87 -1.08 15.87
C ILE A 146 -17.39 0.32 15.52
N SER A 147 -16.88 1.37 16.19
CA SER A 147 -17.26 2.75 15.94
C SER A 147 -16.65 3.32 14.66
N ASP A 148 -17.07 4.52 14.27
CA ASP A 148 -16.45 5.27 13.18
C ASP A 148 -14.94 5.48 13.38
N ASN A 149 -14.39 5.41 14.60
CA ASN A 149 -12.94 5.52 14.83
C ASN A 149 -12.17 4.27 14.39
N GLY A 150 -12.84 3.11 14.28
CA GLY A 150 -12.23 1.88 13.79
C GLY A 150 -12.00 1.87 12.28
N LYS A 151 -12.48 2.88 11.57
CA LYS A 151 -12.40 2.96 10.11
C LYS A 151 -10.98 3.31 9.64
N PRO A 152 -10.40 2.56 8.68
CA PRO A 152 -9.07 2.79 8.11
C PRO A 152 -8.77 4.25 7.78
N TYR A 153 -9.75 4.96 7.21
CA TYR A 153 -9.60 6.35 6.74
C TYR A 153 -9.54 7.41 7.86
N GLN A 154 -9.59 7.01 9.14
CA GLN A 154 -9.56 7.97 10.26
C GLN A 154 -8.16 8.29 10.76
N ALA A 155 -7.20 7.37 10.57
CA ALA A 155 -5.85 7.50 11.08
C ALA A 155 -4.83 7.70 9.96
N ASN A 156 -3.88 8.60 10.22
CA ASN A 156 -2.74 8.86 9.35
C ASN A 156 -1.72 7.73 9.48
N ILE A 157 -2.05 6.56 8.96
CA ILE A 157 -1.20 5.36 8.99
C ILE A 157 -0.72 5.05 7.57
N PRO A 158 0.60 4.86 7.36
CA PRO A 158 1.17 4.47 6.07
C PRO A 158 0.54 3.20 5.50
N GLN A 159 0.36 3.15 4.20
CA GLN A 159 -0.03 1.97 3.44
C GLN A 159 0.82 1.94 2.16
N ALA A 160 1.03 0.76 1.59
CA ALA A 160 1.84 0.63 0.39
C ALA A 160 1.20 -0.26 -0.67
N LEU A 161 1.42 0.12 -1.92
CA LEU A 161 1.24 -0.75 -3.08
C LEU A 161 2.60 -0.93 -3.74
N ALA A 162 3.10 -2.16 -3.73
CA ALA A 162 4.35 -2.55 -4.36
C ALA A 162 4.07 -3.11 -5.76
N PHE A 163 4.94 -2.78 -6.71
CA PHE A 163 4.84 -3.24 -8.09
C PHE A 163 6.14 -3.86 -8.58
N ASP A 164 5.98 -4.90 -9.39
CA ASP A 164 7.02 -5.48 -10.24
C ASP A 164 6.57 -5.32 -11.69
N VAL A 165 7.08 -4.29 -12.35
CA VAL A 165 6.66 -3.82 -13.67
C VAL A 165 7.64 -4.22 -14.76
N ASN A 166 8.92 -4.35 -14.45
CA ASN A 166 10.00 -4.61 -15.41
C ASN A 166 11.07 -5.52 -14.82
N SER A 167 12.13 -5.82 -15.57
CA SER A 167 13.16 -6.77 -15.13
C SER A 167 14.10 -6.23 -14.05
N ARG A 168 13.99 -4.95 -13.67
CA ARG A 168 14.71 -4.36 -12.55
C ARG A 168 13.88 -4.61 -11.29
N GLY A 169 14.55 -4.85 -10.17
CA GLY A 169 13.90 -4.94 -8.88
C GLY A 169 14.91 -4.65 -7.77
N GLY A 170 14.40 -4.10 -6.68
CA GLY A 170 15.10 -3.88 -5.43
C GLY A 170 14.37 -4.58 -4.28
N ASP A 171 14.95 -4.49 -3.09
CA ASP A 171 14.42 -5.08 -1.85
C ASP A 171 13.48 -4.13 -1.08
N GLY A 172 13.16 -2.96 -1.62
CA GLY A 172 12.30 -1.97 -0.97
C GLY A 172 13.01 -1.08 0.06
N ILE A 173 14.30 -1.29 0.30
CA ILE A 173 15.08 -0.57 1.32
C ILE A 173 15.61 0.75 0.78
N VAL A 174 15.55 1.77 1.63
CA VAL A 174 16.33 2.98 1.48
C VAL A 174 17.65 2.78 2.23
N THR A 175 18.74 2.57 1.50
CA THR A 175 20.06 2.19 2.04
C THR A 175 20.54 3.12 3.16
N ALA A 176 20.26 4.43 3.06
CA ALA A 176 20.67 5.41 4.06
C ALA A 176 19.95 5.24 5.42
N ASP A 177 18.76 4.64 5.42
CA ASP A 177 17.90 4.48 6.59
C ASP A 177 17.91 3.06 7.15
N GLU A 178 18.45 2.09 6.39
CA GLU A 178 18.40 0.64 6.69
C GLU A 178 16.95 0.13 6.94
N LYS A 179 15.98 0.78 6.30
CA LYS A 179 14.54 0.53 6.44
C LYS A 179 13.82 0.73 5.11
N GLY A 180 12.60 0.22 5.02
CA GLY A 180 11.70 0.49 3.91
C GLY A 180 11.35 1.97 3.81
N VAL A 181 10.78 2.36 2.67
CA VAL A 181 10.31 3.73 2.43
C VAL A 181 9.41 4.20 3.58
N TRP A 182 9.62 5.45 4.02
CA TRP A 182 9.01 6.06 5.22
C TRP A 182 9.40 5.41 6.55
N GLY A 183 10.52 4.68 6.58
CA GLY A 183 11.04 4.06 7.79
C GLY A 183 10.27 2.83 8.24
N MET A 184 9.50 2.22 7.34
CA MET A 184 8.78 0.98 7.61
C MET A 184 9.73 -0.19 7.78
N ARG A 185 9.41 -1.09 8.71
CA ARG A 185 10.20 -2.28 9.02
C ARG A 185 9.79 -3.46 8.14
N TYR A 186 9.84 -3.28 6.83
CA TYR A 186 9.69 -4.41 5.91
C TYR A 186 10.59 -4.27 4.69
N ASP A 187 10.91 -5.42 4.09
CA ASP A 187 11.66 -5.55 2.84
C ASP A 187 11.04 -6.61 1.92
N PHE A 188 11.61 -6.78 0.73
CA PHE A 188 11.20 -7.78 -0.26
C PHE A 188 12.35 -8.73 -0.58
N ALA A 189 12.32 -9.93 -0.01
CA ALA A 189 13.33 -10.96 -0.17
C ALA A 189 13.50 -11.45 -1.62
N ASN A 190 12.47 -11.29 -2.45
CA ASN A 190 12.52 -11.65 -3.87
C ASN A 190 13.24 -10.60 -4.73
N SER A 191 13.48 -9.39 -4.20
CA SER A 191 14.09 -8.26 -4.90
C SER A 191 13.42 -7.94 -6.25
N GLU A 192 12.09 -8.06 -6.32
CA GLU A 192 11.31 -7.82 -7.56
C GLU A 192 10.68 -6.43 -7.61
N VAL A 193 10.63 -5.69 -6.51
CA VAL A 193 9.88 -4.44 -6.46
C VAL A 193 10.63 -3.31 -7.18
N ASP A 194 9.94 -2.63 -8.10
CA ASP A 194 10.51 -1.51 -8.86
C ASP A 194 9.77 -0.19 -8.70
N HIS A 195 8.51 -0.24 -8.26
CA HIS A 195 7.75 0.92 -7.82
C HIS A 195 7.06 0.65 -6.49
N LEU A 196 7.09 1.65 -5.62
CA LEU A 196 6.34 1.69 -4.37
C LEU A 196 5.43 2.92 -4.36
N LEU A 197 4.13 2.70 -4.22
CA LEU A 197 3.16 3.76 -4.01
C LEU A 197 2.87 3.84 -2.52
N MET A 198 3.38 4.89 -1.88
CA MET A 198 3.23 5.11 -0.44
C MET A 198 2.17 6.19 -0.20
N PHE A 199 1.23 5.92 0.70
CA PHE A 199 0.15 6.84 1.03
C PHE A 199 -0.34 6.65 2.47
N SER A 200 -1.07 7.62 3.01
CA SER A 200 -1.80 7.43 4.26
C SER A 200 -3.18 6.86 3.97
N SER A 201 -3.64 5.90 4.78
CA SER A 201 -5.02 5.42 4.71
C SER A 201 -6.03 6.56 4.95
N LYS A 202 -5.70 7.53 5.81
CA LYS A 202 -6.48 8.77 5.93
C LYS A 202 -6.28 9.62 4.68
N PRO A 203 -7.38 10.05 4.02
CA PRO A 203 -7.31 10.86 2.82
C PRO A 203 -6.77 12.27 3.12
N ASN A 204 -6.15 12.88 2.12
CA ASN A 204 -5.69 14.29 2.14
C ASN A 204 -4.68 14.62 3.25
N VAL A 205 -3.98 13.63 3.79
CA VAL A 205 -2.86 13.81 4.73
C VAL A 205 -1.63 13.06 4.25
N GLY A 206 -0.48 13.44 4.80
CA GLY A 206 0.82 12.93 4.36
C GLY A 206 1.21 13.50 2.99
N GLU A 207 2.31 12.97 2.46
CA GLU A 207 2.89 13.35 1.16
C GLU A 207 2.90 12.12 0.24
N PRO A 208 1.73 11.63 -0.21
CA PRO A 208 1.66 10.39 -0.96
C PRO A 208 2.43 10.49 -2.28
N ALA A 209 3.23 9.47 -2.59
CA ALA A 209 4.16 9.51 -3.71
C ALA A 209 4.42 8.12 -4.32
N VAL A 210 4.75 8.14 -5.61
CA VAL A 210 5.32 7.04 -6.37
C VAL A 210 6.83 7.10 -6.20
N PHE A 211 7.42 6.07 -5.64
CA PHE A 211 8.85 5.84 -5.53
C PHE A 211 9.26 4.87 -6.63
N ALA A 212 10.33 5.19 -7.35
CA ALA A 212 10.93 4.33 -8.37
C ALA A 212 12.41 4.08 -8.07
N LEU A 213 12.96 2.99 -8.60
CA LEU A 213 14.37 2.66 -8.41
C LEU A 213 15.32 3.67 -9.07
N ASN A 214 16.34 4.07 -8.33
CA ASN A 214 17.47 4.86 -8.82
C ASN A 214 18.35 4.05 -9.79
N ALA A 215 19.40 4.65 -10.35
CA ALA A 215 20.28 3.98 -11.32
C ALA A 215 21.03 2.74 -10.78
N SER A 216 21.14 2.59 -9.46
CA SER A 216 21.73 1.44 -8.77
C SER A 216 20.71 0.34 -8.42
N ASN A 217 19.45 0.49 -8.83
CA ASN A 217 18.33 -0.37 -8.44
C ASN A 217 17.99 -0.32 -6.93
N GLU A 218 18.16 0.85 -6.32
CA GLU A 218 17.80 1.09 -4.91
C GLU A 218 16.68 2.14 -4.82
N PHE A 219 15.91 2.10 -3.73
CA PHE A 219 14.99 3.20 -3.41
C PHE A 219 15.72 4.31 -2.66
N ASP A 220 15.34 5.55 -2.91
CA ASP A 220 15.82 6.72 -2.19
C ASP A 220 14.78 7.85 -2.18
N TYR A 221 15.10 8.94 -1.48
CA TYR A 221 14.28 10.15 -1.45
C TYR A 221 14.73 11.24 -2.42
N ALA A 222 15.58 10.91 -3.40
CA ALA A 222 16.03 11.90 -4.36
C ALA A 222 14.82 12.37 -5.20
N PRO A 223 14.65 13.69 -5.45
CA PRO A 223 13.48 14.20 -6.18
C PRO A 223 13.30 13.64 -7.61
N ALA A 224 14.33 13.03 -8.18
CA ALA A 224 14.26 12.37 -9.48
C ALA A 224 13.52 11.03 -9.43
N ASN A 225 13.51 10.37 -8.27
CA ASN A 225 12.98 9.03 -8.05
C ASN A 225 11.65 9.03 -7.28
N VAL A 226 11.23 10.20 -6.78
CA VAL A 226 10.01 10.38 -6.00
C VAL A 226 9.07 11.35 -6.71
N THR A 227 7.90 10.87 -7.11
CA THR A 227 6.86 11.68 -7.76
C THR A 227 5.59 11.70 -6.92
N ALA A 228 5.25 12.87 -6.38
CA ALA A 228 4.00 13.06 -5.63
C ALA A 228 2.77 12.59 -6.45
N PHE A 229 1.77 11.99 -5.79
CA PHE A 229 0.56 11.47 -6.45
C PHE A 229 -0.13 12.52 -7.33
N THR A 230 -0.22 13.76 -6.85
CA THR A 230 -0.82 14.88 -7.60
C THR A 230 -0.10 15.15 -8.92
N LYS A 231 1.24 15.03 -8.94
CA LYS A 231 2.05 15.19 -10.14
C LYS A 231 2.00 13.95 -11.04
N ALA A 232 1.94 12.76 -10.44
CA ALA A 232 1.81 11.49 -11.16
C ALA A 232 0.40 11.27 -11.74
N GLY A 233 -0.61 12.05 -11.30
CA GLY A 233 -2.01 11.86 -11.66
C GLY A 233 -2.69 10.69 -10.94
N VAL A 234 -2.07 10.17 -9.87
CA VAL A 234 -2.63 9.12 -9.02
C VAL A 234 -3.69 9.72 -8.10
N SER A 235 -4.82 9.05 -7.99
CA SER A 235 -5.92 9.45 -7.10
C SER A 235 -6.58 8.24 -6.49
N PHE A 236 -7.04 8.34 -5.24
CA PHE A 236 -7.81 7.28 -4.60
C PHE A 236 -9.08 7.83 -3.93
N ALA A 237 -10.08 6.97 -3.80
CA ALA A 237 -11.31 7.20 -3.07
C ALA A 237 -11.55 6.03 -2.11
N TYR A 238 -12.47 6.21 -1.17
CA TYR A 238 -12.79 5.21 -0.17
C TYR A 238 -14.26 5.30 0.20
N GLY A 239 -14.82 4.21 0.71
CA GLY A 239 -16.21 4.15 1.13
C GLY A 239 -16.45 2.98 2.08
N ASN A 240 -17.61 2.99 2.73
CA ASN A 240 -18.04 1.87 3.57
C ASN A 240 -18.77 0.84 2.72
N GLY A 241 -18.51 -0.44 2.97
CA GLY A 241 -19.19 -1.51 2.27
C GLY A 241 -18.30 -2.71 1.99
N PHE A 242 -18.93 -3.73 1.41
CA PHE A 242 -18.29 -4.98 1.03
C PHE A 242 -18.87 -5.54 -0.28
N VAL A 243 -17.97 -5.88 -1.19
CA VAL A 243 -18.23 -6.57 -2.46
C VAL A 243 -18.00 -8.07 -2.27
N GLY A 244 -19.06 -8.83 -2.47
CA GLY A 244 -19.05 -10.28 -2.35
C GLY A 244 -20.36 -10.82 -1.80
N SER A 245 -20.65 -12.07 -2.15
CA SER A 245 -21.80 -12.81 -1.60
C SER A 245 -21.47 -13.52 -0.29
N GLN A 246 -20.19 -13.73 0.02
CA GLN A 246 -19.72 -14.41 1.21
C GLN A 246 -18.51 -13.65 1.78
N LEU A 247 -18.43 -13.57 3.11
CA LEU A 247 -17.27 -13.06 3.83
C LEU A 247 -16.67 -14.21 4.64
N MET A 248 -15.69 -14.90 4.06
CA MET A 248 -15.13 -16.09 4.70
C MET A 248 -14.06 -15.68 5.70
N GLY A 249 -14.21 -16.09 6.96
CA GLY A 249 -13.25 -15.84 8.02
C GLY A 249 -13.42 -16.79 9.20
N VAL A 250 -12.53 -16.68 10.18
CA VAL A 250 -12.61 -17.48 11.41
C VAL A 250 -13.31 -16.66 12.49
N LYS A 251 -14.44 -17.15 13.02
CA LYS A 251 -15.19 -16.47 14.08
C LYS A 251 -14.63 -16.81 15.46
N LYS A 252 -13.49 -16.20 15.80
CA LYS A 252 -12.76 -16.45 17.05
C LYS A 252 -11.86 -15.24 17.37
N ASN A 253 -11.45 -15.07 18.61
CA ASN A 253 -10.42 -14.08 18.97
C ASN A 253 -9.35 -14.66 19.91
N GLY A 254 -8.31 -13.87 20.19
CA GLY A 254 -7.17 -14.27 21.02
C GLY A 254 -7.54 -14.77 22.41
N TYR A 255 -8.60 -14.25 23.02
CA TYR A 255 -9.08 -14.70 24.34
C TYR A 255 -9.67 -16.11 24.32
N GLU A 256 -10.06 -16.58 23.13
CA GLU A 256 -10.55 -17.93 22.88
C GLU A 256 -9.44 -18.87 22.36
N GLY A 257 -8.19 -18.40 22.36
CA GLY A 257 -7.03 -19.13 21.86
C GLY A 257 -6.94 -19.18 20.34
N TYR A 258 -7.39 -18.12 19.65
CA TYR A 258 -7.20 -17.97 18.21
C TYR A 258 -5.72 -17.77 17.86
N THR A 259 -5.22 -18.52 16.87
CA THR A 259 -3.82 -18.45 16.44
C THR A 259 -3.73 -18.48 14.92
N PRO A 260 -2.60 -18.04 14.32
CA PRO A 260 -2.39 -18.16 12.88
C PRO A 260 -2.56 -19.59 12.33
N ALA A 261 -2.32 -20.62 13.14
CA ALA A 261 -2.54 -22.00 12.72
C ALA A 261 -4.01 -22.30 12.36
N ASP A 262 -4.96 -21.60 12.99
CA ASP A 262 -6.39 -21.77 12.71
C ASP A 262 -6.75 -21.37 11.26
N LEU A 263 -5.97 -20.47 10.64
CA LEU A 263 -6.15 -20.00 9.26
C LEU A 263 -5.74 -21.02 8.19
N THR A 264 -4.98 -22.04 8.59
CA THR A 264 -4.51 -23.09 7.66
C THR A 264 -5.51 -24.22 7.47
N ASN A 265 -6.56 -24.27 8.28
CA ASN A 265 -7.58 -25.32 8.25
C ASN A 265 -8.91 -24.81 7.66
N PRO A 266 -9.31 -25.21 6.44
CA PRO A 266 -10.57 -24.82 5.82
C PRO A 266 -11.83 -25.06 6.67
N ALA A 267 -11.81 -26.05 7.58
CA ALA A 267 -12.95 -26.37 8.43
C ALA A 267 -13.25 -25.29 9.50
N ASN A 268 -12.29 -24.41 9.78
CA ASN A 268 -12.46 -23.32 10.74
C ASN A 268 -13.20 -22.10 10.15
N PHE A 269 -13.31 -22.02 8.82
CA PHE A 269 -13.90 -20.87 8.14
C PHE A 269 -15.42 -20.95 8.11
N VAL A 270 -16.05 -19.81 8.41
CA VAL A 270 -17.49 -19.61 8.31
C VAL A 270 -17.77 -18.38 7.45
N ASP A 271 -18.96 -18.32 6.86
CA ASP A 271 -19.44 -17.10 6.21
C ASP A 271 -19.95 -16.13 7.27
N LEU A 272 -19.17 -15.09 7.57
CA LEU A 272 -19.45 -14.12 8.62
C LEU A 272 -20.69 -13.26 8.31
N LEU A 273 -21.07 -13.11 7.04
CA LEU A 273 -22.34 -12.48 6.68
C LEU A 273 -23.52 -13.29 7.21
N GLN A 274 -23.43 -14.63 7.19
CA GLN A 274 -24.44 -15.52 7.78
C GLN A 274 -24.36 -15.56 9.31
N GLN A 275 -23.27 -15.06 9.89
CA GLN A 275 -23.10 -14.88 11.34
C GLN A 275 -23.64 -13.55 11.86
N GLY A 276 -24.20 -12.71 10.99
CA GLY A 276 -24.80 -11.41 11.35
C GLY A 276 -23.88 -10.21 11.16
N HIS A 277 -22.72 -10.39 10.52
CA HIS A 277 -21.78 -9.30 10.26
C HIS A 277 -22.41 -8.21 9.39
N SER A 278 -22.19 -6.95 9.77
CA SER A 278 -22.65 -5.81 9.00
C SER A 278 -21.59 -5.35 8.00
N LYS A 279 -21.89 -5.46 6.70
CA LYS A 279 -21.06 -4.91 5.61
C LYS A 279 -20.74 -3.42 5.76
N ALA A 280 -21.51 -2.68 6.57
CA ALA A 280 -21.22 -1.28 6.86
C ALA A 280 -19.96 -1.09 7.74
N GLN A 281 -19.46 -2.14 8.38
CA GLN A 281 -18.20 -2.15 9.14
C GLN A 281 -16.98 -2.20 8.22
N ASP A 282 -17.12 -2.80 7.05
CA ASP A 282 -16.03 -2.94 6.08
C ASP A 282 -15.76 -1.62 5.34
N THR A 283 -14.56 -1.53 4.78
CA THR A 283 -14.08 -0.34 4.06
C THR A 283 -13.46 -0.74 2.73
N ILE A 284 -13.87 -0.05 1.68
CA ILE A 284 -13.35 -0.19 0.33
C ILE A 284 -12.41 0.99 0.05
N TYR A 285 -11.33 0.72 -0.66
CA TYR A 285 -10.50 1.73 -1.30
C TYR A 285 -10.41 1.45 -2.79
N GLU A 286 -10.46 2.50 -3.60
CA GLU A 286 -10.23 2.45 -5.04
C GLU A 286 -9.09 3.40 -5.40
N MET A 287 -8.18 2.98 -6.26
CA MET A 287 -7.09 3.82 -6.74
C MET A 287 -6.99 3.77 -8.25
N LYS A 288 -6.90 4.96 -8.86
CA LYS A 288 -6.56 5.15 -10.27
C LYS A 288 -5.10 5.56 -10.37
N ILE A 289 -4.34 4.82 -11.18
CA ILE A 289 -2.92 5.01 -11.40
C ILE A 289 -2.71 5.17 -12.90
N PRO A 290 -2.29 6.33 -13.41
CA PRO A 290 -1.91 6.46 -14.81
C PRO A 290 -0.81 5.45 -15.15
N LEU A 291 -0.94 4.71 -16.26
CA LEU A 291 0.05 3.72 -16.69
C LEU A 291 1.43 4.37 -16.89
N THR A 292 1.45 5.65 -17.26
CA THR A 292 2.66 6.45 -17.38
C THR A 292 3.36 6.71 -16.04
N ALA A 293 2.65 6.67 -14.90
CA ALA A 293 3.26 6.77 -13.57
C ALA A 293 4.11 5.53 -13.22
N LEU A 294 3.85 4.40 -13.89
CA LEU A 294 4.63 3.16 -13.82
C LEU A 294 5.57 3.00 -15.04
N GLY A 295 5.66 4.01 -15.90
CA GLY A 295 6.49 3.98 -17.10
C GLY A 295 5.98 3.05 -18.23
N ILE A 296 4.73 2.59 -18.17
CA ILE A 296 4.16 1.63 -19.12
C ILE A 296 2.98 2.20 -19.91
N ASN A 297 2.47 1.40 -20.83
CA ASN A 297 1.23 1.65 -21.57
C ASN A 297 0.40 0.36 -21.60
N ARG A 298 -0.84 0.46 -22.12
CA ARG A 298 -1.76 -0.67 -22.17
C ARG A 298 -1.19 -1.88 -22.91
N SER A 299 -0.59 -1.66 -24.09
CA SER A 299 -0.01 -2.74 -24.89
C SER A 299 1.10 -3.47 -24.14
N TYR A 300 1.91 -2.75 -23.36
CA TYR A 300 2.91 -3.35 -22.49
C TYR A 300 2.28 -4.21 -21.40
N LEU A 301 1.27 -3.67 -20.69
CA LEU A 301 0.57 -4.38 -19.63
C LEU A 301 -0.06 -5.68 -20.13
N GLU A 302 -0.76 -5.65 -21.26
CA GLU A 302 -1.43 -6.84 -21.83
C GLU A 302 -0.41 -7.84 -22.42
N ALA A 303 0.75 -7.38 -22.90
CA ALA A 303 1.77 -8.25 -23.46
C ALA A 303 2.64 -8.94 -22.40
N ASN A 304 2.86 -8.29 -21.26
CA ASN A 304 3.83 -8.75 -20.26
C ASN A 304 3.20 -9.09 -18.90
N GLY A 305 2.10 -8.44 -18.55
CA GLY A 305 1.60 -8.39 -17.18
C GLY A 305 2.50 -7.55 -16.27
N ILE A 306 1.99 -7.23 -15.09
CA ILE A 306 2.74 -6.63 -13.97
C ILE A 306 2.40 -7.37 -12.68
N GLY A 307 3.18 -7.08 -11.64
CA GLY A 307 3.02 -7.61 -10.29
C GLY A 307 2.44 -6.56 -9.39
N VAL A 308 1.54 -6.97 -8.51
CA VAL A 308 0.97 -6.09 -7.50
C VAL A 308 0.95 -6.79 -6.14
N MET A 309 1.37 -6.06 -5.10
CA MET A 309 1.18 -6.45 -3.71
C MET A 309 0.67 -5.24 -2.93
N LEU A 310 -0.44 -5.42 -2.21
CA LEU A 310 -0.92 -4.49 -1.19
C LEU A 310 -0.26 -4.86 0.14
N ILE A 311 0.19 -3.85 0.88
CA ILE A 311 0.73 -4.01 2.23
C ILE A 311 -0.01 -3.05 3.15
N SER A 312 -0.64 -3.58 4.19
CA SER A 312 -1.19 -2.80 5.29
C SER A 312 -0.19 -2.72 6.42
N THR A 313 -0.10 -1.55 7.06
CA THR A 313 0.78 -1.33 8.21
C THR A 313 -0.01 -0.83 9.41
N PHE A 314 0.53 -1.04 10.60
CA PHE A 314 0.10 -0.37 11.82
C PHE A 314 1.28 -0.32 12.80
N GLY A 315 1.73 0.87 13.16
CA GLY A 315 2.90 1.05 14.01
C GLY A 315 4.13 1.28 13.15
N GLU A 316 5.15 0.43 13.30
CA GLU A 316 6.40 0.51 12.55
C GLU A 316 6.55 -0.56 11.48
N SER A 317 5.72 -1.62 11.50
CA SER A 317 5.81 -2.77 10.57
C SER A 317 4.52 -3.03 9.79
N ALA A 318 4.59 -3.98 8.86
CA ALA A 318 3.42 -4.49 8.16
C ALA A 318 2.59 -5.37 9.10
N ILE A 319 1.28 -5.42 8.86
CA ILE A 319 0.34 -6.26 9.64
C ILE A 319 -0.58 -7.08 8.73
N GLY A 320 -0.35 -7.04 7.43
CA GLY A 320 -1.14 -7.76 6.45
C GLY A 320 -0.68 -7.47 5.02
N SER A 321 -0.98 -8.40 4.12
CA SER A 321 -0.62 -8.28 2.71
C SER A 321 -1.60 -9.01 1.78
N LEU A 322 -1.72 -8.52 0.55
CA LEU A 322 -2.36 -9.23 -0.55
C LEU A 322 -1.47 -9.18 -1.80
N PRO A 323 -0.96 -10.31 -2.33
CA PRO A 323 -1.13 -11.67 -1.82
C PRO A 323 -0.64 -11.87 -0.39
N TYR A 324 -1.25 -12.85 0.29
CA TYR A 324 -0.90 -13.21 1.66
C TYR A 324 0.56 -13.63 1.75
N ASP A 325 1.26 -13.09 2.74
CA ASP A 325 2.58 -13.52 3.18
C ASP A 325 2.54 -13.89 4.67
N PRO A 326 3.04 -15.07 5.05
CA PRO A 326 3.09 -15.48 6.46
C PRO A 326 4.00 -14.63 7.35
N THR A 327 4.88 -13.79 6.79
CA THR A 327 5.70 -12.86 7.58
C THR A 327 4.84 -12.00 8.48
N THR A 328 3.70 -11.50 8.00
CA THR A 328 2.83 -10.58 8.75
C THR A 328 1.99 -11.26 9.84
N LEU A 329 2.33 -12.51 10.20
CA LEU A 329 1.71 -13.31 11.26
C LEU A 329 2.70 -14.13 12.10
N ASP A 330 4.01 -13.98 11.91
CA ASP A 330 5.04 -14.79 12.57
C ASP A 330 5.25 -14.43 14.06
N ASN A 331 4.79 -13.25 14.47
CA ASN A 331 4.80 -12.68 15.81
C ASN A 331 3.39 -12.28 16.30
N ALA A 332 2.33 -12.62 15.55
CA ALA A 332 0.93 -12.30 15.84
C ALA A 332 0.45 -12.61 17.26
N THR A 333 1.02 -13.66 17.87
CA THR A 333 0.66 -14.10 19.23
C THR A 333 1.59 -13.56 20.32
N LYS A 334 2.65 -12.83 19.97
CA LYS A 334 3.60 -12.22 20.92
C LYS A 334 3.15 -10.81 21.30
N PRO A 335 3.42 -10.35 22.54
CA PRO A 335 3.01 -9.03 22.99
C PRO A 335 3.83 -7.91 22.31
N TYR A 336 3.15 -6.87 21.84
CA TYR A 336 3.76 -5.61 21.45
C TYR A 336 4.45 -4.97 22.65
N THR A 337 5.69 -4.47 22.49
CA THR A 337 6.47 -3.93 23.61
C THR A 337 5.85 -2.68 24.23
N ALA A 338 5.22 -1.82 23.44
CA ALA A 338 4.59 -0.60 23.95
C ALA A 338 3.20 -0.83 24.55
N ASP A 339 2.51 -1.90 24.14
CA ASP A 339 1.24 -2.33 24.72
C ASP A 339 1.05 -3.85 24.60
N SER A 340 1.31 -4.56 25.69
CA SER A 340 1.26 -6.03 25.72
C SER A 340 -0.12 -6.64 25.41
N SER A 341 -1.19 -5.84 25.37
CA SER A 341 -2.53 -6.30 25.02
C SER A 341 -2.73 -6.50 23.51
N THR A 342 -1.81 -6.01 22.67
CA THR A 342 -1.80 -6.24 21.21
C THR A 342 -0.52 -6.96 20.73
N SER A 343 -0.40 -7.14 19.42
CA SER A 343 0.57 -7.96 18.71
C SER A 343 1.90 -7.27 18.40
N ALA A 344 2.99 -8.01 18.58
CA ALA A 344 4.35 -7.60 18.20
C ALA A 344 4.55 -7.41 16.69
N GLU A 345 3.60 -7.83 15.85
CA GLU A 345 3.53 -7.50 14.40
C GLU A 345 3.56 -6.00 14.12
N LYS A 346 3.33 -5.16 15.13
CA LYS A 346 3.38 -3.71 14.97
C LYS A 346 4.80 -3.15 14.98
N GLU A 347 5.81 -3.95 15.31
CA GLU A 347 7.19 -3.50 15.55
C GLU A 347 8.28 -4.47 15.13
N ASP A 348 7.93 -5.65 14.65
CA ASP A 348 8.89 -6.59 14.11
C ASP A 348 9.40 -6.12 12.75
N TYR A 349 10.07 -7.02 12.03
CA TYR A 349 10.62 -6.74 10.73
C TYR A 349 10.17 -7.82 9.77
N ASP A 350 9.41 -7.43 8.77
CA ASP A 350 8.84 -8.34 7.79
C ASP A 350 9.72 -8.47 6.56
N SER A 351 9.90 -9.70 6.09
CA SER A 351 10.61 -9.96 4.84
C SER A 351 9.71 -10.67 3.86
N PHE A 352 9.12 -9.90 2.94
CA PHE A 352 8.13 -10.43 2.01
C PHE A 352 8.78 -11.42 1.03
N THR A 353 8.23 -12.62 1.01
CA THR A 353 8.60 -13.73 0.12
C THR A 353 7.49 -14.09 -0.86
N ALA A 354 6.28 -13.56 -0.65
CA ALA A 354 5.11 -13.86 -1.44
C ALA A 354 5.31 -13.47 -2.90
N LYS A 355 4.83 -14.34 -3.78
CA LYS A 355 4.70 -14.04 -5.19
C LYS A 355 3.68 -12.91 -5.36
N PHE A 356 4.08 -11.82 -6.00
CA PHE A 356 3.19 -10.75 -6.41
C PHE A 356 2.01 -11.27 -7.24
N ALA A 357 0.82 -10.69 -7.07
CA ALA A 357 -0.34 -11.00 -7.89
C ALA A 357 -0.11 -10.53 -9.33
N SER A 358 -0.36 -11.40 -10.30
CA SER A 358 -0.34 -11.02 -11.72
C SER A 358 -1.52 -10.11 -12.07
N LEU A 359 -1.26 -9.06 -12.83
CA LEU A 359 -2.28 -8.20 -13.43
C LEU A 359 -1.96 -8.02 -14.92
N GLY A 360 -2.95 -8.24 -15.79
CA GLY A 360 -2.83 -8.09 -17.24
C GLY A 360 -2.42 -9.36 -18.00
N LYS A 361 -1.64 -10.27 -17.40
CA LYS A 361 -1.19 -11.52 -18.04
C LYS A 361 -0.89 -12.64 -17.06
#